data_AF-A0A4Z2IS86-F1
#
_entry.id   AF-A0A4Z2IS86-F1
#
_cell.length_a   1.000
_cell.length_b   1.000
_cell.length_c   1.000
_cell.angle_alpha   90.00
_cell.angle_beta   90.00
_cell.angle_gamma   90.00
#
_symmetry.space_group_name_H-M   'P 1'
#
loop_
_entity.id
_entity.type
_entity.pdbx_description
1 polymer ?
#
loop_
_entity_poly.entity_id
_entity_poly.type
_entity_poly.pdbx_seq_one_letter_code
_entity_poly.pdbx_strand_id
1 'polypeptide(L)'
;MIRKVDRNGIISTMLGSNDLTSARPLTCDTSMHIRQVRLEWPTDLAINPMDNSIYVLDNNVVLQITENRQVRIVAGRPMHCQVPGIEYTMGKRAVQTMLEGATAIALSYSGVLYIAETDEKKIHRIRQVIFSNIQYTVSTDGEMTHLAGEPSDCDCKVLSCTTATSHTHGTSSISFFDYLHVISWFMI
;
A
#
# COMPACT_ATOMS: atom_id res chain seq x y z
N MET A 1 1.01 -13.55 8.36
CA MET A 1 0.69 -14.58 7.34
C MET A 1 -0.61 -14.22 6.64
N ILE A 2 -0.83 -14.65 5.40
CA ILE A 2 -2.08 -14.49 4.64
C ILE A 2 -2.70 -15.87 4.45
N ARG A 3 -3.98 -16.01 4.81
CA ARG A 3 -4.77 -17.23 4.64
C ARG A 3 -5.90 -17.00 3.66
N LYS A 4 -6.30 -18.06 2.95
CA LYS A 4 -7.42 -18.05 2.00
C LYS A 4 -8.47 -19.07 2.44
N VAL A 5 -9.73 -18.70 2.28
CA VAL A 5 -10.87 -19.61 2.42
C VAL A 5 -11.37 -19.95 1.02
N ASP A 6 -11.54 -21.23 0.71
CA ASP A 6 -12.12 -21.65 -0.57
C ASP A 6 -13.66 -21.70 -0.52
N ARG A 7 -14.29 -22.03 -1.67
CA ARG A 7 -15.76 -22.13 -1.77
C ARG A 7 -16.37 -23.24 -0.90
N ASN A 8 -15.56 -24.20 -0.46
CA ASN A 8 -15.98 -25.28 0.43
C ASN A 8 -15.77 -24.91 1.91
N GLY A 9 -15.32 -23.68 2.20
CA GLY A 9 -15.02 -23.22 3.56
C GLY A 9 -13.67 -23.70 4.10
N ILE A 10 -12.81 -24.30 3.27
CA ILE A 10 -11.51 -24.81 3.72
C ILE A 10 -10.50 -23.68 3.78
N ILE A 11 -9.86 -23.52 4.94
CA ILE A 11 -8.83 -22.51 5.18
C ILE A 11 -7.44 -23.07 4.84
N SER A 12 -6.72 -22.38 3.96
CA SER A 12 -5.34 -22.70 3.58
C SER A 12 -4.42 -21.49 3.77
N THR A 13 -3.11 -21.72 3.92
CA THR A 13 -2.11 -20.65 4.03
C THR A 13 -1.51 -20.36 2.66
N MET A 14 -1.61 -19.10 2.21
CA MET A 14 -1.04 -18.66 0.94
C MET A 14 0.36 -18.11 1.10
N LEU A 15 0.56 -17.19 2.06
CA LEU A 15 1.82 -16.50 2.31
C LEU A 15 2.15 -16.51 3.81
N GLY A 16 3.40 -16.78 4.14
CA GLY A 16 3.87 -16.85 5.53
C GLY A 16 3.93 -18.29 5.98
N SER A 17 5.14 -18.76 6.23
CA SER A 17 5.43 -20.10 6.71
C SER A 17 6.19 -19.99 8.03
N ASN A 18 6.09 -21.04 8.85
CA ASN A 18 6.96 -21.22 10.02
C ASN A 18 8.36 -21.72 9.62
N ASP A 19 8.58 -21.99 8.34
CA ASP A 19 9.87 -22.38 7.79
C ASP A 19 10.80 -21.17 7.67
N LEU A 20 11.53 -20.90 8.75
CA LEU A 20 12.53 -19.83 8.83
C LEU A 20 13.77 -20.08 7.97
N THR A 21 13.96 -21.29 7.42
CA THR A 21 15.17 -21.63 6.65
C THR A 21 15.12 -21.11 5.21
N SER A 22 13.91 -20.92 4.67
CA SER A 22 13.68 -20.47 3.29
C SER A 22 13.33 -18.98 3.18
N ALA A 23 12.97 -18.34 4.31
CA ALA A 23 12.65 -16.92 4.38
C ALA A 23 13.89 -16.05 4.13
N ARG A 24 13.74 -15.05 3.26
CA ARG A 24 14.78 -14.04 2.98
C ARG A 24 14.17 -12.64 2.97
N PRO A 25 14.96 -11.57 3.20
CA PRO A 25 14.49 -10.21 3.01
C PRO A 25 13.93 -10.00 1.60
N LEU A 26 12.95 -9.12 1.47
CA LEU A 26 12.38 -8.74 0.18
C LEU A 26 13.48 -8.20 -0.75
N THR A 27 13.49 -8.66 -1.99
CA THR A 27 14.32 -8.06 -3.04
C THR A 27 13.69 -6.73 -3.49
N CYS A 28 14.52 -5.70 -3.62
CA CYS A 28 14.05 -4.33 -3.87
C CYS A 28 13.48 -4.14 -5.29
N ASP A 29 14.10 -4.78 -6.29
CA ASP A 29 13.81 -4.53 -7.71
C ASP A 29 13.31 -5.77 -8.47
N THR A 30 13.23 -6.93 -7.81
CA THR A 30 12.83 -8.21 -8.43
C THR A 30 11.67 -8.86 -7.68
N SER A 31 10.96 -9.77 -8.35
CA SER A 31 9.96 -10.60 -7.69
C SER A 31 10.59 -11.82 -7.02
N MET A 32 9.92 -12.33 -5.99
CA MET A 32 10.29 -13.54 -5.25
C MET A 32 9.13 -14.51 -5.23
N HIS A 33 9.41 -15.81 -5.12
CA HIS A 33 8.35 -16.79 -4.93
C HIS A 33 7.72 -16.63 -3.53
N ILE A 34 6.41 -16.81 -3.41
CA ILE A 34 5.63 -16.61 -2.17
C ILE A 34 6.16 -17.37 -0.95
N ARG A 35 6.87 -18.48 -1.15
CA ARG A 35 7.50 -19.27 -0.07
C ARG A 35 8.77 -18.65 0.52
N GLN A 36 9.41 -17.74 -0.20
CA GLN A 36 10.65 -17.08 0.22
C GLN A 36 10.38 -15.79 0.99
N VAL A 37 9.14 -15.29 0.94
CA VAL A 37 8.74 -14.03 1.55
C VAL A 37 8.23 -14.25 2.97
N ARG A 38 8.73 -13.43 3.89
CA ARG A 38 8.22 -13.31 5.24
C ARG A 38 7.64 -11.90 5.42
N LEU A 39 6.38 -11.84 5.84
CA LEU A 39 5.77 -10.58 6.26
C LEU A 39 6.24 -10.21 7.67
N GLU A 40 6.36 -8.92 7.93
CA GLU A 40 6.76 -8.41 9.24
C GLU A 40 5.57 -7.95 10.07
N TRP A 41 4.76 -7.06 9.51
CA TRP A 41 3.61 -6.40 10.15
C TRP A 41 2.52 -6.05 9.11
N PRO A 42 1.80 -7.04 8.57
CA PRO A 42 0.74 -6.77 7.60
C PRO A 42 -0.48 -6.16 8.28
N THR A 43 -0.96 -5.01 7.80
CA THR A 43 -2.07 -4.25 8.40
C THR A 43 -3.32 -4.19 7.53
N ASP A 44 -3.17 -4.28 6.21
CA ASP A 44 -4.30 -4.19 5.28
C ASP A 44 -4.07 -5.01 4.00
N LEU A 45 -5.16 -5.35 3.31
CA LEU A 45 -5.16 -6.16 2.10
C LEU A 45 -6.27 -5.71 1.14
N ALA A 46 -5.96 -5.67 -0.15
CA ALA A 46 -6.92 -5.42 -1.22
C ALA A 46 -6.73 -6.41 -2.38
N ILE A 47 -7.77 -6.63 -3.17
CA ILE A 47 -7.73 -7.47 -4.37
C ILE A 47 -7.90 -6.58 -5.60
N ASN A 48 -7.06 -6.76 -6.61
CA ASN A 48 -7.22 -6.10 -7.89
C ASN A 48 -8.28 -6.84 -8.73
N PRO A 49 -9.43 -6.21 -9.04
CA PRO A 49 -10.47 -6.87 -9.83
C PRO A 49 -10.09 -7.14 -11.29
N MET A 50 -9.04 -6.48 -11.82
CA MET A 50 -8.62 -6.66 -13.22
C MET A 50 -7.83 -7.95 -13.47
N ASP A 51 -6.99 -8.35 -12.52
CA ASP A 51 -6.03 -9.46 -12.68
C ASP A 51 -6.00 -10.43 -11.48
N ASN A 52 -6.90 -10.23 -10.51
CA ASN A 52 -7.05 -11.05 -9.30
C ASN A 52 -5.78 -11.10 -8.42
N SER A 53 -4.84 -10.17 -8.63
CA SER A 53 -3.67 -10.04 -7.77
C SER A 53 -4.04 -9.44 -6.42
N ILE A 54 -3.33 -9.86 -5.37
CA ILE A 54 -3.57 -9.44 -4.00
C ILE A 54 -2.51 -8.39 -3.63
N TYR A 55 -2.95 -7.27 -3.08
CA TYR A 55 -2.08 -6.24 -2.55
C TYR A 55 -2.10 -6.32 -1.03
N VAL A 56 -0.93 -6.25 -0.40
CA VAL A 56 -0.75 -6.33 1.05
C VAL A 56 0.06 -5.13 1.51
N LEU A 57 -0.46 -4.40 2.48
CA LEU A 57 0.29 -3.37 3.19
C LEU A 57 1.06 -4.02 4.34
N ASP A 58 2.39 -3.99 4.28
CA ASP A 58 3.30 -4.58 5.25
C ASP A 58 4.41 -3.58 5.60
N ASN A 59 4.40 -3.05 6.82
CA ASN A 59 5.45 -2.15 7.34
C ASN A 59 5.83 -0.98 6.38
N ASN A 60 4.86 -0.13 6.00
CA ASN A 60 5.04 1.00 5.06
C ASN A 60 5.51 0.59 3.64
N VAL A 61 5.27 -0.66 3.25
CA VAL A 61 5.52 -1.15 1.88
C VAL A 61 4.27 -1.86 1.39
N VAL A 62 3.88 -1.60 0.15
CA VAL A 62 2.80 -2.32 -0.52
C VAL A 62 3.40 -3.40 -1.40
N LEU A 63 3.02 -4.64 -1.13
CA LEU A 63 3.41 -5.82 -1.86
C LEU A 63 2.28 -6.26 -2.79
N GLN A 64 2.61 -6.67 -4.01
CA GLN A 64 1.68 -7.36 -4.90
C GLN A 64 2.03 -8.85 -4.94
N ILE A 65 1.01 -9.68 -4.79
CA ILE A 65 1.04 -11.13 -4.93
C ILE A 65 0.24 -11.49 -6.17
N THR A 66 0.91 -12.03 -7.19
CA THR A 66 0.25 -12.45 -8.43
C THR A 66 -0.31 -13.87 -8.32
N GLU A 67 -1.23 -14.23 -9.22
CA GLU A 67 -1.74 -15.61 -9.31
C GLU A 67 -0.63 -16.65 -9.52
N ASN A 68 0.46 -16.26 -10.17
CA ASN A 68 1.65 -17.08 -10.39
C ASN A 68 2.54 -17.22 -9.14
N ARG A 69 2.02 -16.88 -7.95
CA ARG A 69 2.72 -16.96 -6.66
C ARG A 69 4.02 -16.16 -6.62
N GLN A 70 4.07 -15.06 -7.36
CA GLN A 70 5.18 -14.11 -7.31
C GLN A 70 4.79 -12.94 -6.42
N VAL A 71 5.71 -12.52 -5.57
CA VAL A 71 5.58 -11.38 -4.66
C VAL A 71 6.59 -10.32 -5.09
N ARG A 72 6.16 -9.07 -5.17
CA ARG A 72 7.02 -7.92 -5.49
C ARG A 72 6.57 -6.66 -4.78
N ILE A 73 7.47 -5.70 -4.63
CA ILE A 73 7.17 -4.37 -4.11
C ILE A 73 6.54 -3.53 -5.24
N VAL A 74 5.43 -2.85 -4.94
CA VAL A 74 4.71 -1.98 -5.90
C VAL A 74 4.58 -0.53 -5.42
N ALA A 75 4.71 -0.29 -4.13
CA ALA A 75 4.83 1.05 -3.55
C ALA A 75 5.59 0.98 -2.21
N GLY A 76 6.27 2.06 -1.84
CA GLY A 76 7.12 2.06 -0.66
C GLY A 76 8.52 1.51 -0.95
N ARG A 77 9.47 1.85 -0.09
CA ARG A 77 10.86 1.38 -0.19
C ARG A 77 11.34 0.87 1.18
N PRO A 78 11.65 -0.44 1.31
CA PRO A 78 12.18 -0.99 2.56
C PRO A 78 13.49 -0.30 2.99
N MET A 79 13.75 -0.26 4.30
CA MET A 79 14.95 0.38 4.86
C MET A 79 16.25 -0.22 4.30
N HIS A 80 16.34 -1.55 4.16
CA HIS A 80 17.53 -2.21 3.61
C HIS A 80 17.75 -1.94 2.12
N CYS A 81 16.76 -1.36 1.43
CA CYS A 81 16.85 -0.95 0.03
C CYS A 81 17.31 0.50 -0.14
N GLN A 82 17.48 1.26 0.94
CA GLN A 82 17.95 2.64 0.87
C GLN A 82 19.46 2.66 0.57
N VAL A 83 19.83 3.39 -0.47
CA VAL A 83 21.22 3.66 -0.81
C VAL A 83 21.62 5.00 -0.18
N PRO A 84 22.60 5.05 0.73
CA PRO A 84 23.07 6.29 1.32
C PRO A 84 23.51 7.29 0.24
N GLY A 85 23.07 8.55 0.35
CA GLY A 85 23.45 9.63 -0.57
C GLY A 85 22.59 9.76 -1.83
N ILE A 86 21.61 8.88 -2.05
CA ILE A 86 20.52 9.11 -3.01
C ILE A 86 19.37 9.75 -2.23
N GLU A 87 19.13 11.05 -2.43
CA GLU A 87 17.85 11.61 -2.04
C GLU A 87 16.80 10.97 -2.94
N TYR A 88 15.98 10.09 -2.36
CA TYR A 88 14.69 9.70 -2.93
C TYR A 88 13.73 10.90 -2.84
N THR A 89 14.14 12.01 -3.48
CA THR A 89 13.32 13.17 -3.77
C THR A 89 12.05 12.67 -4.42
N MET A 90 10.88 13.13 -3.91
CA MET A 90 9.50 12.91 -4.41
C MET A 90 9.46 12.23 -5.77
N GLY A 91 9.74 10.92 -5.76
CA GLY A 91 9.94 10.19 -6.99
C GLY A 91 8.57 9.94 -7.56
N LYS A 92 8.37 10.27 -8.83
CA LYS A 92 7.18 9.79 -9.53
C LYS A 92 7.06 8.26 -9.39
N ARG A 93 8.16 7.51 -9.27
CA ARG A 93 8.10 6.05 -9.07
C ARG A 93 7.70 5.64 -7.65
N ALA A 94 6.61 4.89 -7.55
CA ALA A 94 6.06 4.41 -6.27
C ALA A 94 7.04 3.53 -5.47
N VAL A 95 7.79 2.66 -6.14
CA VAL A 95 8.78 1.75 -5.50
C VAL A 95 10.05 2.46 -4.99
N GLN A 96 10.26 3.70 -5.41
CA GLN A 96 11.39 4.52 -4.96
C GLN A 96 10.97 5.53 -3.88
N THR A 97 9.68 5.62 -3.58
CA THR A 97 9.14 6.60 -2.65
C THR A 97 8.90 5.96 -1.29
N MET A 98 9.28 6.64 -0.22
CA MET A 98 8.99 6.18 1.14
C MET A 98 7.53 6.44 1.50
N LEU A 99 6.90 5.45 2.16
CA LEU A 99 5.61 5.64 2.81
C LEU A 99 5.82 6.02 4.28
N GLU A 100 4.96 6.89 4.78
CA GLU A 100 5.00 7.50 6.10
C GLU A 100 3.66 7.24 6.80
N GLY A 101 3.63 6.21 7.66
CA GLY A 101 2.42 5.88 8.41
C GLY A 101 1.28 5.40 7.51
N ALA A 102 1.58 4.58 6.50
CA ALA A 102 0.55 3.97 5.68
C ALA A 102 -0.35 3.09 6.56
N THR A 103 -1.66 3.33 6.48
CA THR A 103 -2.67 2.68 7.34
C THR A 103 -3.68 1.85 6.56
N ALA A 104 -3.99 2.25 5.32
CA ALA A 104 -4.96 1.55 4.48
C ALA A 104 -4.59 1.60 2.99
N ILE A 105 -5.05 0.61 2.24
CA ILE A 105 -4.93 0.51 0.79
C ILE A 105 -6.26 0.17 0.12
N ALA A 106 -6.49 0.68 -1.08
CA ALA A 106 -7.64 0.30 -1.90
C ALA A 106 -7.28 0.29 -3.39
N LEU A 107 -8.00 -0.50 -4.18
CA LEU A 107 -7.82 -0.57 -5.63
C LEU A 107 -9.11 -0.17 -6.35
N SER A 108 -8.97 0.65 -7.39
CA SER A 108 -10.08 0.91 -8.31
C SER A 108 -10.31 -0.27 -9.25
N TYR A 109 -11.47 -0.29 -9.92
CA TYR A 109 -11.75 -1.23 -11.00
C TYR A 109 -10.79 -1.08 -12.20
N SER A 110 -10.15 0.09 -12.33
CA SER A 110 -9.12 0.35 -13.34
C SER A 110 -7.69 0.03 -12.87
N GLY A 111 -7.53 -0.58 -11.70
CA GLY A 111 -6.22 -0.99 -11.17
C GLY A 111 -5.39 0.16 -10.58
N VAL A 112 -6.00 1.31 -10.29
CA VAL A 112 -5.34 2.42 -9.57
C VAL A 112 -5.29 2.09 -8.09
N LEU A 113 -4.11 2.13 -7.49
CA LEU A 113 -3.89 1.89 -6.07
C LEU A 113 -3.97 3.21 -5.30
N TYR A 114 -4.79 3.27 -4.26
CA TYR A 114 -4.85 4.37 -3.31
C TYR A 114 -4.22 3.93 -1.98
N ILE A 115 -3.41 4.81 -1.40
CA ILE A 115 -2.69 4.58 -0.15
C ILE A 115 -3.01 5.72 0.79
N ALA A 116 -3.52 5.37 1.96
CA ALA A 116 -3.89 6.29 3.02
C ALA A 116 -2.74 6.38 4.04
N GLU A 117 -2.27 7.59 4.34
CA GLU A 117 -1.12 7.84 5.20
C GLU A 117 -1.42 8.80 6.33
N THR A 118 -1.08 8.39 7.54
CA THR A 118 -1.20 9.24 8.70
C THR A 118 -0.16 8.96 9.78
N ASP A 119 0.39 10.03 10.33
CA ASP A 119 1.18 9.99 11.58
C ASP A 119 0.31 10.30 12.81
N GLU A 120 -1.01 10.36 12.59
CA GLU A 120 -2.05 10.79 13.52
C GLU A 120 -1.88 12.21 14.08
N LYS A 121 -0.96 13.01 13.51
CA LYS A 121 -0.62 14.35 14.00
C LYS A 121 -0.73 15.38 12.89
N LYS A 122 0.20 15.36 11.93
CA LYS A 122 0.33 16.39 10.88
C LYS A 122 0.12 15.84 9.48
N ILE A 123 0.39 14.56 9.30
CA ILE A 123 0.24 13.84 8.04
C ILE A 123 -1.14 13.19 8.06
N HIS A 124 -1.98 13.62 7.13
CA HIS A 124 -3.29 13.03 6.85
C HIS A 124 -3.56 13.14 5.36
N ARG A 125 -2.91 12.30 4.57
CA ARG A 125 -2.92 12.39 3.10
C ARG A 125 -3.29 11.07 2.42
N ILE A 126 -3.81 11.19 1.21
CA ILE A 126 -4.00 10.06 0.30
C ILE A 126 -3.08 10.25 -0.90
N ARG A 127 -2.37 9.19 -1.25
CA ARG A 127 -1.60 9.10 -2.49
C ARG A 127 -2.22 8.07 -3.41
N GLN A 128 -2.18 8.34 -4.70
CA GLN A 128 -2.59 7.38 -5.73
C GLN A 128 -1.36 6.89 -6.49
N VAL A 129 -1.38 5.64 -6.92
CA VAL A 129 -0.36 5.00 -7.75
C VAL A 129 -1.02 4.48 -9.02
N ILE A 130 -0.57 5.01 -10.15
CA ILE A 130 -1.07 4.64 -11.48
C ILE A 130 -0.01 3.76 -12.15
N PHE A 131 -0.31 2.48 -12.35
CA PHE A 131 0.58 1.56 -13.06
C PHE A 131 0.46 1.78 -14.57
N SER A 132 1.58 2.01 -15.25
CA SER A 132 1.56 2.13 -16.71
C SER A 132 1.46 0.73 -17.34
N ASN A 133 0.46 0.56 -18.22
CA ASN A 133 0.31 -0.65 -19.01
C ASN A 133 1.02 -0.45 -20.36
N ILE A 134 2.36 -0.46 -20.36
CA ILE A 134 3.09 -0.46 -21.63
C ILE A 134 3.07 -1.89 -22.16
N GLN A 135 2.23 -2.12 -23.18
CA GLN A 135 2.19 -3.27 -24.08
C GLN A 135 2.54 -4.63 -23.45
N TYR A 136 1.52 -5.34 -22.93
CA TYR A 136 1.61 -6.71 -22.38
C TYR A 136 2.58 -6.92 -21.20
N THR A 137 3.23 -5.86 -20.71
CA THR A 137 3.96 -5.84 -19.45
C THR A 137 3.31 -4.85 -18.50
N VAL A 138 2.82 -5.33 -17.35
CA VAL A 138 2.39 -4.45 -16.25
C VAL A 138 3.65 -3.79 -15.71
N SER A 139 3.86 -2.51 -16.04
CA SER A 139 4.98 -1.76 -15.49
C SER A 139 4.80 -1.62 -13.99
N THR A 140 5.84 -1.99 -13.26
CA THR A 140 5.82 -2.07 -11.79
C THR A 140 6.23 -0.77 -11.13
N ASP A 141 6.76 0.15 -11.93
CA ASP A 141 7.32 1.42 -11.49
C ASP A 141 6.25 2.52 -11.38
N GLY A 142 5.01 2.13 -11.08
CA GLY A 142 3.80 2.96 -11.12
C GLY A 142 4.01 4.38 -10.61
N GLU A 143 3.32 5.32 -11.24
CA GLU A 143 3.47 6.74 -10.92
C GLU A 143 2.68 7.10 -9.66
N MET A 144 3.37 7.46 -8.59
CA MET A 144 2.80 7.95 -7.34
C MET A 144 2.57 9.46 -7.41
N THR A 145 1.36 9.87 -7.07
CA THR A 145 0.95 11.28 -6.98
C THR A 145 0.15 11.53 -5.72
N HIS A 146 0.25 12.74 -5.18
CA HIS A 146 -0.63 13.20 -4.10
C HIS A 146 -2.04 13.38 -4.67
N LEU A 147 -3.04 12.89 -3.94
CA LEU A 147 -4.45 12.99 -4.32
C LEU A 147 -5.22 13.95 -3.41
N ALA A 148 -5.01 13.86 -2.10
CA ALA A 148 -5.74 14.65 -1.11
C ALA A 148 -4.98 14.77 0.21
N GLY A 149 -5.31 15.81 0.99
CA GLY A 149 -4.81 16.03 2.35
C GLY A 149 -3.49 16.80 2.38
N GLU A 150 -3.57 18.07 2.75
CA GLU A 150 -2.38 18.92 2.92
C GLU A 150 -1.71 18.67 4.28
N PRO A 151 -0.39 18.85 4.40
CA PRO A 151 0.28 18.85 5.70
C PRO A 151 -0.34 19.89 6.62
N SER A 152 -0.71 19.46 7.83
CA SER A 152 -1.21 20.38 8.85
C SER A 152 -0.05 21.00 9.64
N ASP A 153 -0.10 22.32 9.83
CA ASP A 153 0.82 23.01 10.75
C ASP A 153 0.54 22.67 12.23
N CYS A 154 -0.64 22.11 12.49
CA CYS A 154 -1.17 21.81 13.82
C CYS A 154 -1.25 20.30 14.06
N ASP A 155 -0.98 19.87 15.30
CA ASP A 155 -1.11 18.47 15.72
C ASP A 155 -2.59 18.13 15.98
N CYS A 156 -3.16 17.30 15.12
CA CYS A 156 -4.56 16.89 15.16
C CYS A 156 -4.93 16.08 16.42
N LYS A 157 -3.97 15.61 17.23
CA LYS A 157 -4.28 15.00 18.55
C LYS A 157 -4.57 16.03 19.62
N VAL A 158 -4.19 17.28 19.41
CA VAL A 158 -4.33 18.33 20.43
C VAL A 158 -5.72 18.94 20.33
N LEU A 159 -6.47 18.93 21.44
CA LEU A 159 -7.85 19.43 21.53
C LEU A 159 -8.05 20.90 21.11
N SER A 160 -6.99 21.72 21.17
CA SER A 160 -7.03 23.13 20.70
C SER A 160 -6.97 23.26 19.17
N CYS A 161 -6.75 22.16 18.46
CA CYS A 161 -6.74 22.08 17.02
C CYS A 161 -8.16 21.72 16.53
N THR A 162 -8.97 22.71 16.19
CA THR A 162 -10.25 22.44 15.51
C THR A 162 -9.93 22.01 14.07
N THR A 163 -10.09 20.73 13.77
CA THR A 163 -9.95 20.11 12.43
C THR A 163 -11.06 20.53 11.45
N ALA A 164 -11.37 21.81 11.42
CA ALA A 164 -12.34 22.40 10.50
C ALA A 164 -11.90 23.81 10.09
N THR A 165 -10.83 23.92 9.31
CA THR A 165 -10.76 25.01 8.34
C THR A 165 -11.58 24.59 7.12
N SER A 166 -12.84 25.01 7.18
CA SER A 166 -13.78 25.11 6.07
C SER A 166 -13.11 25.65 4.79
N HIS A 167 -13.41 25.06 3.62
CA HIS A 167 -14.04 25.78 2.50
C HIS A 167 -14.46 24.78 1.40
N THR A 168 -15.76 24.76 1.12
CA THR A 168 -16.41 24.54 -0.20
C THR A 168 -15.53 23.95 -1.32
N HIS A 169 -15.85 22.72 -1.74
CA HIS A 169 -15.21 21.94 -2.83
C HIS A 169 -13.87 21.27 -2.50
N GLY A 170 -13.87 20.35 -1.55
CA GLY A 170 -12.79 19.37 -1.41
C GLY A 170 -13.13 18.41 -0.29
N THR A 171 -13.37 17.14 -0.61
CA THR A 171 -13.58 16.09 0.41
C THR A 171 -12.42 16.14 1.40
N SER A 172 -12.68 16.44 2.67
CA SER A 172 -11.67 16.37 3.73
C SER A 172 -11.00 15.00 3.67
N SER A 173 -9.67 14.94 3.81
CA SER A 173 -8.95 13.68 3.74
C SER A 173 -9.54 12.67 4.72
N ILE A 174 -9.95 13.11 5.93
CA ILE A 174 -10.65 12.33 6.96
C ILE A 174 -11.90 11.61 6.41
N SER A 175 -12.80 12.32 5.70
CA SER A 175 -13.97 11.68 5.08
C SER A 175 -13.62 10.66 4.00
N PHE A 176 -12.50 10.83 3.31
CA PHE A 176 -12.02 9.86 2.32
C PHE A 176 -11.28 8.68 2.97
N PHE A 177 -10.62 8.87 4.11
CA PHE A 177 -10.06 7.80 4.95
C PHE A 177 -11.16 6.86 5.44
N ASP A 178 -12.24 7.42 5.97
CA ASP A 178 -13.42 6.63 6.37
C ASP A 178 -14.02 5.92 5.16
N TYR A 179 -14.10 6.58 4.00
CA TYR A 179 -14.56 5.95 2.76
C TYR A 179 -13.62 4.86 2.25
N LEU A 180 -12.29 4.99 2.39
CA LEU A 180 -11.34 3.96 1.94
C LEU A 180 -11.44 2.72 2.82
N HIS A 181 -11.55 2.92 4.14
CA HIS A 181 -11.84 1.85 5.09
C HIS A 181 -13.18 1.20 4.78
N VAL A 182 -14.23 1.97 4.45
CA VAL A 182 -15.53 1.40 4.08
C VAL A 182 -15.41 0.62 2.76
N ILE A 183 -14.75 1.15 1.73
CA ILE A 183 -14.62 0.51 0.42
C ILE A 183 -13.80 -0.79 0.50
N SER A 184 -12.74 -0.87 1.32
CA SER A 184 -11.95 -2.10 1.44
C SER A 184 -12.76 -3.26 2.02
N TRP A 185 -13.75 -2.98 2.87
CA TRP A 185 -14.63 -3.99 3.46
C TRP A 185 -15.83 -4.37 2.57
N PHE A 186 -16.26 -3.51 1.65
CA PHE A 186 -17.40 -3.78 0.76
C PHE A 186 -17.03 -4.55 -0.52
N MET A 187 -15.75 -4.78 -0.81
CA MET A 187 -15.29 -5.51 -2.00
C MET A 187 -14.92 -7.00 -1.77
N ILE A 188 -15.21 -7.58 -0.60
CA ILE A 188 -14.97 -9.00 -0.30
C ILE A 188 -16.29 -9.77 -0.21
#